data_AF-A0AAV2QX98-F1
#
_entry.id   AF-A0AAV2QX98-F1
#
_cell.length_a   1.000
_cell.length_b   1.000
_cell.length_c   1.000
_cell.angle_alpha   90.00
_cell.angle_beta   90.00
_cell.angle_gamma   90.00
#
_symmetry.space_group_name_H-M   'P 1'
#
loop_
_entity.id
_entity.type
_entity.pdbx_description
1 polymer ?
#
loop_
_entity_poly.entity_id
_entity_poly.type
_entity_poly.pdbx_seq_one_letter_code
_entity_poly.pdbx_strand_id
1 'polypeptide(L)'
;KVCIHQNQFKSEVQQLMTNLQKARSGTLSNEELKLYQFQAQALNKAIKIVDEFKMTASNESEIANLRLQLIPYMNALLACLMKQVLFINQQMIDDIGCELQRLEKFPTYWKLQAKASEINHPSLRSKLQEVKIYMSPTKKFNHDVERQVLNLLRECELCIPGGLGISKSEKVMIAQAVGLRQGHWYKCPNGHIYCIANCGQANQAAKCPECSASIGGVNHNLVHGNLRADSEMF
;
A
#
# COMPACT_ATOMS: atom_id res chain seq x y z
N LYS A 1 -0.25 23.22 -20.04
CA LYS A 1 0.21 21.83 -20.24
C LYS A 1 1.08 21.45 -19.06
N VAL A 2 0.51 20.84 -18.03
CA VAL A 2 1.18 20.53 -16.77
C VAL A 2 1.61 19.07 -16.83
N CYS A 3 2.81 18.82 -17.37
CA CYS A 3 3.51 17.55 -17.15
C CYS A 3 4.39 17.76 -15.92
N ILE A 4 3.87 17.43 -14.73
CA ILE A 4 4.65 17.50 -13.48
C ILE A 4 5.50 16.24 -13.38
N HIS A 5 6.78 16.38 -13.74
CA HIS A 5 7.83 15.47 -13.30
C HIS A 5 8.15 15.79 -11.84
N GLN A 6 8.41 14.79 -11.00
CA GLN A 6 8.91 14.97 -9.61
C GLN A 6 10.01 16.02 -9.47
N ASN A 7 10.79 16.25 -10.54
CA ASN A 7 11.82 17.30 -10.61
C ASN A 7 11.25 18.71 -10.38
N GLN A 8 10.03 19.00 -10.83
CA GLN A 8 9.36 20.27 -10.57
C GLN A 8 9.04 20.43 -9.08
N PHE A 9 8.46 19.41 -8.44
CA PHE A 9 8.22 19.44 -7.00
C PHE A 9 9.51 19.57 -6.19
N LYS A 10 10.58 18.87 -6.58
CA LYS A 10 11.90 19.00 -5.93
C LYS A 10 12.44 20.44 -6.03
N SER A 11 12.29 21.08 -7.19
CA SER A 11 12.69 22.48 -7.38
C SER A 11 11.86 23.43 -6.53
N GLU A 12 10.54 23.23 -6.45
CA GLU A 12 9.63 24.05 -5.63
C GLU A 12 9.93 23.88 -4.13
N VAL A 13 10.21 22.66 -3.66
CA VAL A 13 10.66 22.40 -2.28
C VAL A 13 11.95 23.16 -1.99
N GLN A 14 12.94 23.13 -2.90
CA GLN A 14 14.20 23.84 -2.70
C GLN A 14 13.99 25.36 -2.57
N GLN A 15 13.09 25.92 -3.38
CA GLN A 15 12.73 27.34 -3.30
C GLN A 15 12.07 27.68 -1.95
N LEU A 16 11.13 26.85 -1.49
CA LEU A 16 10.48 27.05 -0.19
C LEU A 16 11.47 26.93 0.97
N MET A 17 12.38 25.96 0.92
CA MET A 17 13.45 25.81 1.92
C MET A 17 14.36 27.06 1.97
N THR A 18 14.64 27.66 0.81
CA THR A 18 15.39 28.93 0.73
C THR A 18 14.61 30.07 1.36
N ASN A 19 13.30 30.16 1.12
CA ASN A 19 12.44 31.16 1.76
C ASN A 19 12.37 30.97 3.29
N LEU A 20 12.29 29.73 3.77
CA LEU A 20 12.31 29.40 5.20
C LEU A 20 13.66 29.76 5.87
N GLN A 21 14.78 29.67 5.15
CA GLN A 21 16.07 30.15 5.65
C GLN A 21 16.08 31.68 5.83
N LYS A 22 15.46 32.43 4.91
CA LYS A 22 15.27 33.89 5.05
C LYS A 22 14.30 34.25 6.19
N ALA A 23 13.39 33.36 6.57
CA ALA A 23 12.55 33.56 7.76
C ALA A 23 13.39 33.63 9.04
N ARG A 24 14.44 32.80 9.14
CA ARG A 24 15.36 32.79 10.29
C ARG A 24 16.16 34.09 10.43
N SER A 25 16.28 34.88 9.37
CA SER A 25 16.83 36.25 9.41
C SER A 25 15.81 37.34 9.76
N GLY A 26 14.60 36.97 10.21
CA GLY A 26 13.59 37.90 10.73
C GLY A 26 12.71 38.58 9.67
N THR A 27 12.70 38.07 8.44
CA THR A 27 12.10 38.77 7.28
C THR A 27 10.66 38.32 6.95
N LEU A 28 10.09 37.36 7.68
CA LEU A 28 8.77 36.77 7.41
C LEU A 28 7.87 36.81 8.65
N SER A 29 6.57 36.96 8.45
CA SER A 29 5.55 36.83 9.50
C SER A 29 5.34 35.37 9.92
N ASN A 30 4.74 35.16 11.09
CA ASN A 30 4.42 33.82 11.60
C ASN A 30 3.42 33.07 10.68
N GLU A 31 2.49 33.78 10.05
CA GLU A 31 1.52 33.19 9.13
C GLU A 31 2.17 32.73 7.81
N GLU A 32 3.06 33.55 7.25
CA GLU A 32 3.85 33.16 6.07
C GLU A 32 4.76 31.96 6.36
N LEU A 33 5.38 31.94 7.55
CA LEU A 33 6.21 30.82 7.98
C LEU A 33 5.38 29.54 8.11
N LYS A 34 4.20 29.59 8.73
CA LYS A 34 3.28 28.45 8.83
C LYS A 34 2.88 27.93 7.44
N LEU A 35 2.54 28.83 6.53
CA LEU A 35 2.19 28.50 5.15
C LEU A 35 3.34 27.82 4.41
N TYR A 36 4.54 28.41 4.40
CA TYR A 36 5.69 27.85 3.67
C TYR A 36 6.16 26.51 4.26
N GLN A 37 6.07 26.34 5.57
CA GLN A 37 6.32 25.05 6.21
C GLN A 37 5.34 23.99 5.72
N PHE A 38 4.05 24.30 5.70
CA PHE A 38 3.03 23.36 5.25
C PHE A 38 3.14 23.04 3.76
N GLN A 39 3.40 24.04 2.91
CA GLN A 39 3.67 23.84 1.48
C GLN A 39 4.84 22.88 1.25
N ALA A 40 5.95 23.06 1.97
CA ALA A 40 7.11 22.18 1.87
C ALA A 40 6.80 20.75 2.36
N GLN A 41 6.05 20.62 3.46
CA GLN A 41 5.62 19.31 3.99
C GLN A 41 4.72 18.55 2.99
N ALA A 42 3.74 19.24 2.40
CA ALA A 42 2.82 18.66 1.43
C ALA A 42 3.55 18.17 0.17
N LEU A 43 4.46 18.98 -0.38
CA LEU A 43 5.28 18.60 -1.53
C LEU A 43 6.19 17.40 -1.23
N ASN A 44 6.84 17.38 -0.07
CA ASN A 44 7.67 16.25 0.34
C ASN A 44 6.86 14.95 0.50
N LYS A 45 5.67 15.04 1.10
CA LYS A 45 4.76 13.89 1.23
C LYS A 45 4.30 13.40 -0.14
N ALA A 46 3.98 14.29 -1.07
CA ALA A 46 3.64 13.96 -2.45
C ALA A 46 4.77 13.25 -3.20
N ILE A 47 6.01 13.74 -3.07
CA ILE A 47 7.20 13.07 -3.65
C ILE A 47 7.31 11.65 -3.10
N LYS A 48 7.20 11.49 -1.78
CA LYS A 48 7.27 10.20 -1.09
C LYS A 48 6.20 9.22 -1.59
N ILE A 49 4.95 9.67 -1.71
CA ILE A 49 3.84 8.83 -2.22
C ILE A 49 4.16 8.34 -3.64
N VAL A 50 4.64 9.22 -4.53
CA VAL A 50 4.99 8.81 -5.90
C VAL A 50 6.18 7.86 -5.94
N ASP A 51 7.20 8.08 -5.12
CA ASP A 51 8.37 7.19 -5.04
C ASP A 51 7.98 5.81 -4.52
N GLU A 52 7.21 5.73 -3.44
CA GLU A 52 6.68 4.47 -2.91
C GLU A 52 5.83 3.73 -3.94
N PHE A 53 5.01 4.46 -4.70
CA PHE A 53 4.21 3.87 -5.77
C PHE A 53 5.09 3.29 -6.88
N LYS A 54 6.12 4.03 -7.33
CA LYS A 54 7.05 3.54 -8.36
C LYS A 54 7.82 2.31 -7.92
N MET A 55 8.20 2.22 -6.65
CA MET A 55 8.92 1.07 -6.10
C MET A 55 8.03 -0.15 -5.95
N THR A 56 6.74 0.05 -5.69
CA THR A 56 5.80 -1.05 -5.42
C THR A 56 5.00 -1.50 -6.64
N ALA A 57 4.99 -0.72 -7.73
CA ALA A 57 4.31 -1.05 -8.97
C ALA A 57 5.00 -2.22 -9.68
N SER A 58 4.23 -3.27 -9.96
CA SER A 58 4.73 -4.54 -10.52
C SER A 58 4.26 -4.79 -11.96
N ASN A 59 3.36 -3.97 -12.49
CA ASN A 59 2.81 -4.12 -13.84
C ASN A 59 2.42 -2.77 -14.49
N GLU A 60 2.22 -2.77 -15.81
CA GLU A 60 1.90 -1.54 -16.58
C GLU A 60 0.55 -0.94 -16.19
N SER A 61 -0.40 -1.75 -15.70
CA SER A 61 -1.71 -1.24 -15.25
C SER A 61 -1.57 -0.39 -13.98
N GLU A 62 -0.75 -0.81 -13.03
CA GLU A 62 -0.42 -0.03 -11.83
C GLU A 62 0.31 1.26 -12.19
N ILE A 63 1.27 1.19 -13.11
CA ILE A 63 1.98 2.39 -13.63
C ILE A 63 1.00 3.34 -14.34
N ALA A 64 0.03 2.81 -15.09
CA ALA A 64 -1.02 3.62 -15.72
C ALA A 64 -1.92 4.28 -14.67
N ASN A 65 -2.30 3.58 -13.60
CA ASN A 65 -3.08 4.15 -12.50
C ASN A 65 -2.34 5.31 -11.81
N LEU A 66 -1.02 5.16 -11.59
CA LEU A 66 -0.17 6.26 -11.11
C LEU A 66 -0.24 7.49 -12.02
N ARG A 67 -0.05 7.28 -13.33
CA ARG A 67 0.02 8.36 -14.33
C ARG A 67 -1.32 9.04 -14.57
N LEU A 68 -2.41 8.28 -14.63
CA LEU A 68 -3.72 8.75 -15.09
C LEU A 68 -4.68 9.11 -13.96
N GLN A 69 -4.46 8.61 -12.74
CA GLN A 69 -5.35 8.87 -11.61
C GLN A 69 -4.64 9.60 -10.47
N LEU A 70 -3.56 9.03 -9.93
CA LEU A 70 -2.90 9.57 -8.73
C LEU A 70 -2.22 10.92 -8.99
N ILE A 71 -1.38 11.01 -10.03
CA ILE A 71 -0.64 12.24 -10.35
C ILE A 71 -1.60 13.41 -10.65
N PRO A 72 -2.63 13.27 -11.52
CA PRO A 72 -3.56 14.36 -11.78
C PRO A 72 -4.30 14.86 -10.53
N TYR A 73 -4.74 13.93 -9.67
CA TYR A 73 -5.40 14.27 -8.42
C TYR A 73 -4.46 15.04 -7.48
N MET A 74 -3.28 14.49 -7.23
CA MET A 74 -2.27 15.11 -6.38
C MET A 74 -1.87 16.51 -6.89
N ASN A 75 -1.71 16.67 -8.20
CA ASN A 75 -1.39 17.95 -8.82
C ASN A 75 -2.50 18.98 -8.61
N ALA A 76 -3.77 18.58 -8.73
CA ALA A 76 -4.89 19.48 -8.49
C ALA A 76 -4.93 19.96 -7.02
N LEU A 77 -4.70 19.05 -6.06
CA LEU A 77 -4.65 19.36 -4.63
C LEU A 77 -3.51 20.34 -4.31
N LEU A 78 -2.29 20.03 -4.78
CA LEU A 78 -1.12 20.86 -4.53
C LEU A 78 -1.22 22.22 -5.24
N ALA A 79 -1.80 22.29 -6.44
CA ALA A 79 -2.01 23.56 -7.12
C ALA A 79 -2.91 24.51 -6.31
N CYS A 80 -3.91 23.98 -5.59
CA CYS A 80 -4.75 24.79 -4.69
C CYS A 80 -3.96 25.32 -3.49
N LEU A 81 -3.05 24.51 -2.94
CA LEU A 81 -2.18 24.88 -1.82
C LEU A 81 -1.13 25.92 -2.23
N MET A 82 -0.50 25.72 -3.39
CA MET A 82 0.58 26.60 -3.88
C MET A 82 0.08 27.98 -4.33
N LYS A 83 -1.23 28.15 -4.53
CA LYS A 83 -1.86 29.46 -4.76
C LYS A 83 -1.97 30.32 -3.50
N GLN A 84 -1.83 29.73 -2.31
CA GLN A 84 -1.84 30.49 -1.06
C GLN A 84 -0.51 31.22 -0.90
N VAL A 85 -0.56 32.51 -0.55
CA VAL A 85 0.64 33.37 -0.50
C VAL A 85 0.93 33.92 0.90
N LEU A 86 -0.11 34.29 1.66
CA LEU A 86 0.05 35.04 2.91
C LEU A 86 -0.46 34.29 4.15
N PHE A 87 -1.42 33.39 3.96
CA PHE A 87 -2.14 32.80 5.07
C PHE A 87 -2.69 31.42 4.70
N ILE A 88 -2.79 30.55 5.70
CA ILE A 88 -3.53 29.28 5.61
C ILE A 88 -4.20 28.98 6.94
N ASN A 89 -5.50 28.67 6.89
CA ASN A 89 -6.24 28.31 8.09
C ASN A 89 -6.05 26.81 8.43
N GLN A 90 -6.36 26.46 9.68
CA GLN A 90 -6.19 25.09 10.17
C GLN A 90 -7.07 24.08 9.44
N GLN A 91 -8.31 24.46 9.10
CA GLN A 91 -9.23 23.59 8.37
C GLN A 91 -8.65 23.16 7.01
N MET A 92 -8.04 24.09 6.27
CA MET A 92 -7.41 23.82 4.98
C MET A 92 -6.17 22.93 5.12
N ILE A 93 -5.38 23.13 6.19
CA ILE A 93 -4.25 22.25 6.53
C ILE A 93 -4.75 20.81 6.74
N ASP A 94 -5.79 20.67 7.57
CA ASP A 94 -6.34 19.36 7.93
C ASP A 94 -6.97 18.66 6.72
N ASP A 95 -7.73 19.39 5.90
CA ASP A 95 -8.37 18.85 4.69
C ASP A 95 -7.33 18.37 3.67
N ILE A 96 -6.30 19.19 3.38
CA ILE A 96 -5.23 18.79 2.46
C ILE A 96 -4.42 17.62 3.04
N GLY A 97 -4.15 17.65 4.34
CA GLY A 97 -3.48 16.55 5.03
C GLY A 97 -4.25 15.24 4.88
N CYS A 98 -5.56 15.26 5.11
CA CYS A 98 -6.42 14.08 4.96
C CYS A 98 -6.46 13.58 3.50
N GLU A 99 -6.51 14.47 2.52
CA GLU A 99 -6.49 14.07 1.11
C GLU A 99 -5.14 13.47 0.68
N LEU A 100 -4.01 13.98 1.21
CA LEU A 100 -2.70 13.33 1.01
C LEU A 100 -2.64 11.94 1.67
N GLN A 101 -3.28 11.75 2.83
CA GLN A 101 -3.40 10.43 3.46
C GLN A 101 -4.27 9.47 2.64
N ARG A 102 -5.35 9.96 2.02
CA ARG A 102 -6.14 9.17 1.07
C ARG A 102 -5.29 8.70 -0.11
N LEU A 103 -4.52 9.61 -0.71
CA LEU A 103 -3.64 9.32 -1.85
C LEU A 103 -2.62 8.21 -1.53
N GLU A 104 -2.08 8.20 -0.31
CA GLU A 104 -1.15 7.16 0.16
C GLU A 104 -1.77 5.75 0.21
N LYS A 105 -3.11 5.62 0.33
CA LYS A 105 -3.75 4.30 0.44
C LYS A 105 -4.07 3.66 -0.92
N PHE A 106 -4.03 4.43 -2.02
CA PHE A 106 -4.31 3.93 -3.37
C PHE A 106 -3.45 2.75 -3.82
N PRO A 107 -2.11 2.71 -3.60
CA PRO A 107 -1.31 1.56 -4.02
C PRO A 107 -1.81 0.23 -3.43
N THR A 108 -2.07 0.17 -2.12
CA THR A 108 -2.62 -1.04 -1.48
C THR A 108 -4.00 -1.37 -2.04
N TYR A 109 -4.87 -0.37 -2.17
CA TYR A 109 -6.21 -0.55 -2.72
C TYR A 109 -6.20 -1.15 -4.15
N TRP A 110 -5.37 -0.62 -5.04
CA TRP A 110 -5.27 -1.12 -6.42
C TRP A 110 -4.64 -2.51 -6.51
N LYS A 111 -3.65 -2.82 -5.67
CA LYS A 111 -3.10 -4.19 -5.57
C LYS A 111 -4.16 -5.20 -5.16
N LEU A 112 -4.96 -4.88 -4.15
CA LEU A 112 -6.08 -5.71 -3.74
C LEU A 112 -7.13 -5.83 -4.85
N GLN A 113 -7.41 -4.76 -5.57
CA GLN A 113 -8.36 -4.76 -6.70
C GLN A 113 -7.89 -5.68 -7.85
N ALA A 114 -6.60 -5.66 -8.17
CA ALA A 114 -6.01 -6.56 -9.15
C ALA A 114 -6.14 -8.02 -8.69
N LYS A 115 -5.75 -8.32 -7.43
CA LYS A 115 -5.86 -9.67 -6.84
C LYS A 115 -7.30 -10.18 -6.77
N ALA A 116 -8.26 -9.33 -6.43
CA ALA A 116 -9.66 -9.71 -6.37
C ALA A 116 -10.21 -10.18 -7.74
N SER A 117 -9.66 -9.65 -8.83
CA SER A 117 -9.98 -10.08 -10.19
C SER A 117 -9.44 -11.48 -10.51
N GLU A 118 -8.40 -11.94 -9.82
CA GLU A 118 -7.78 -13.26 -10.00
C GLU A 118 -8.47 -14.37 -9.18
N ILE A 119 -8.83 -14.11 -7.93
CA ILE A 119 -9.19 -15.16 -6.96
C ILE A 119 -10.69 -15.40 -6.75
N ASN A 120 -11.56 -14.70 -7.50
CA ASN A 120 -13.03 -14.80 -7.43
C ASN A 120 -13.61 -15.01 -6.01
N HIS A 121 -13.20 -14.18 -5.05
CA HIS A 121 -13.61 -14.29 -3.64
C HIS A 121 -14.74 -13.30 -3.31
N PRO A 122 -15.97 -13.75 -2.98
CA PRO A 122 -17.13 -12.86 -2.76
C PRO A 122 -16.93 -11.83 -1.65
N SER A 123 -16.43 -12.23 -0.47
CA SER A 123 -16.24 -11.30 0.66
C SER A 123 -15.20 -10.22 0.35
N LEU A 124 -14.07 -10.58 -0.27
CA LEU A 124 -13.07 -9.62 -0.76
C LEU A 124 -13.70 -8.61 -1.71
N ARG A 125 -14.48 -9.08 -2.69
CA ARG A 125 -15.16 -8.19 -3.66
C ARG A 125 -16.11 -7.22 -2.96
N SER A 126 -16.90 -7.69 -2.00
CA SER A 126 -17.82 -6.85 -1.23
C SER A 126 -17.09 -5.76 -0.47
N LYS A 127 -16.04 -6.12 0.28
CA LYS A 127 -15.25 -5.18 1.07
C LYS A 127 -14.52 -4.16 0.19
N LEU A 128 -14.00 -4.59 -0.96
CA LEU A 128 -13.38 -3.66 -1.91
C LEU A 128 -14.36 -2.65 -2.51
N GLN A 129 -15.65 -3.01 -2.68
CA GLN A 129 -16.66 -2.03 -3.08
C GLN A 129 -16.89 -0.98 -1.98
N GLU A 130 -16.85 -1.35 -0.70
CA GLU A 130 -16.90 -0.36 0.39
C GLU A 130 -15.69 0.55 0.37
N VAL A 131 -14.47 0.00 0.24
CA VAL A 131 -13.24 0.80 0.14
C VAL A 131 -13.32 1.78 -1.03
N LYS A 132 -13.82 1.34 -2.20
CA LYS A 132 -13.98 2.17 -3.39
C LYS A 132 -14.79 3.44 -3.13
N ILE A 133 -15.82 3.37 -2.29
CA ILE A 133 -16.64 4.54 -1.94
C ILE A 133 -15.77 5.60 -1.27
N TYR A 134 -14.95 5.21 -0.29
CA TYR A 134 -14.09 6.12 0.47
C TYR A 134 -12.90 6.67 -0.33
N MET A 135 -12.44 5.94 -1.34
CA MET A 135 -11.37 6.38 -2.26
C MET A 135 -11.84 7.41 -3.29
N SER A 136 -13.15 7.67 -3.39
CA SER A 136 -13.67 8.69 -4.29
C SER A 136 -13.29 10.11 -3.81
N PRO A 137 -12.76 10.98 -4.69
CA PRO A 137 -12.42 12.37 -4.36
C PRO A 137 -13.61 13.20 -3.87
N THR A 138 -14.83 12.80 -4.23
CA THR A 138 -16.08 13.48 -3.86
C THR A 138 -16.57 13.14 -2.45
N LYS A 139 -15.93 12.18 -1.76
CA LYS A 139 -16.25 11.86 -0.37
C LYS A 139 -15.34 12.65 0.56
N LYS A 140 -15.83 12.94 1.76
CA LYS A 140 -14.98 13.49 2.83
C LYS A 140 -14.01 12.41 3.31
N PHE A 141 -12.72 12.72 3.35
CA PHE A 141 -11.72 11.93 4.07
C PHE A 141 -11.34 12.65 5.35
N ASN A 142 -11.35 11.94 6.46
CA ASN A 142 -10.86 12.41 7.75
C ASN A 142 -10.20 11.24 8.49
N HIS A 143 -9.64 11.48 9.67
CA HIS A 143 -8.98 10.43 10.44
C HIS A 143 -9.89 9.25 10.84
N ASP A 144 -11.20 9.47 11.02
CA ASP A 144 -12.14 8.38 11.32
C ASP A 144 -12.37 7.49 10.10
N VAL A 145 -12.56 8.10 8.93
CA VAL A 145 -12.66 7.41 7.64
C VAL A 145 -11.36 6.70 7.32
N GLU A 146 -10.21 7.31 7.58
CA GLU A 146 -8.90 6.68 7.39
C GLU A 146 -8.80 5.38 8.21
N ARG A 147 -9.19 5.41 9.49
CA ARG A 147 -9.21 4.21 10.34
C ARG A 147 -10.14 3.13 9.79
N GLN A 148 -11.32 3.50 9.32
CA GLN A 148 -12.26 2.56 8.69
C GLN A 148 -11.67 1.93 7.42
N VAL A 149 -11.06 2.74 6.56
CA VAL A 149 -10.40 2.29 5.34
C VAL A 149 -9.25 1.34 5.65
N LEU A 150 -8.40 1.65 6.64
CA LEU A 150 -7.29 0.79 7.05
C LEU A 150 -7.79 -0.57 7.57
N ASN A 151 -8.87 -0.58 8.36
CA ASN A 151 -9.48 -1.83 8.82
C ASN A 151 -10.03 -2.65 7.65
N LEU A 152 -10.75 -2.02 6.72
CA LEU A 152 -11.29 -2.70 5.54
C LEU A 152 -10.19 -3.25 4.63
N LEU A 153 -9.12 -2.48 4.39
CA LEU A 153 -7.95 -2.94 3.62
C LEU A 153 -7.31 -4.17 4.29
N ARG A 154 -7.13 -4.14 5.61
CA ARG A 154 -6.61 -5.29 6.36
C ARG A 154 -7.51 -6.53 6.25
N GLU A 155 -8.83 -6.35 6.35
CA GLU A 155 -9.77 -7.45 6.16
C GLU A 155 -9.75 -8.00 4.73
N CYS A 156 -9.53 -7.15 3.74
CA CYS A 156 -9.32 -7.58 2.35
C CYS A 156 -8.06 -8.44 2.22
N GLU A 157 -6.95 -8.03 2.83
CA GLU A 157 -5.70 -8.80 2.83
C GLU A 157 -5.90 -10.20 3.43
N LEU A 158 -6.66 -10.30 4.52
CA LEU A 158 -6.99 -11.59 5.15
C LEU A 158 -7.87 -12.51 4.28
N CYS A 159 -8.58 -11.96 3.29
CA CYS A 159 -9.36 -12.75 2.35
C CYS A 159 -8.50 -13.36 1.23
N ILE A 160 -7.22 -13.00 1.11
CA ILE A 160 -6.35 -13.46 0.03
C ILE A 160 -5.49 -14.64 0.52
N PRO A 161 -5.70 -15.85 -0.01
CA PRO A 161 -4.85 -17.01 0.25
C PRO A 161 -3.36 -16.73 -0.04
N GLY A 162 -2.51 -16.79 0.98
CA GLY A 162 -1.07 -16.52 0.84
C GLY A 162 -0.71 -15.03 0.79
N GLY A 163 -1.64 -14.15 1.21
CA GLY A 163 -1.46 -12.70 1.32
C GLY A 163 -1.40 -11.96 -0.02
N LEU A 164 -0.97 -10.69 0.01
CA LEU A 164 -0.81 -9.83 -1.19
C LEU A 164 0.21 -10.33 -2.22
N GLY A 165 0.85 -11.46 -1.94
CA GLY A 165 1.68 -12.20 -2.88
C GLY A 165 3.16 -11.85 -2.75
N ILE A 166 3.93 -12.84 -2.32
CA ILE A 166 5.34 -12.96 -2.70
C ILE A 166 5.35 -13.35 -4.20
N SER A 167 6.11 -12.64 -5.03
CA SER A 167 6.24 -12.95 -6.46
C SER A 167 6.82 -14.36 -6.68
N LYS A 168 6.66 -14.94 -7.87
CA LYS A 168 7.25 -16.26 -8.17
C LYS A 168 8.78 -16.25 -7.97
N SER A 169 9.46 -15.18 -8.38
CA SER A 169 10.91 -15.02 -8.17
C SER A 169 11.27 -14.90 -6.70
N GLU A 170 10.52 -14.14 -5.90
CA GLU A 170 10.75 -14.05 -4.46
C GLU A 170 10.44 -15.38 -3.75
N LYS A 171 9.44 -16.14 -4.20
CA LYS A 171 9.16 -17.50 -3.70
C LYS A 171 10.33 -18.44 -3.95
N VAL A 172 10.91 -18.39 -5.16
CA VAL A 172 12.11 -19.17 -5.52
C VAL A 172 13.31 -18.74 -4.67
N MET A 173 13.54 -17.43 -4.47
CA MET A 173 14.63 -16.94 -3.62
C MET A 173 14.47 -17.40 -2.16
N ILE A 174 13.26 -17.36 -1.61
CA ILE A 174 12.99 -17.88 -0.26
C ILE A 174 13.21 -19.39 -0.21
N ALA A 175 12.72 -20.15 -1.19
CA ALA A 175 12.94 -21.59 -1.24
C ALA A 175 14.43 -21.96 -1.31
N GLN A 176 15.21 -21.22 -2.12
CA GLN A 176 16.67 -21.36 -2.23
C GLN A 176 17.37 -21.01 -0.91
N ALA A 177 16.98 -19.91 -0.25
CA ALA A 177 17.55 -19.49 1.03
C ALA A 177 17.23 -20.46 2.17
N VAL A 178 16.03 -21.06 2.15
CA VAL A 178 15.59 -22.05 3.15
C VAL A 178 16.20 -23.43 2.87
N GLY A 179 16.67 -23.70 1.65
CA GLY A 179 17.40 -24.92 1.29
C GLY A 179 16.56 -26.20 1.24
N LEU A 180 15.23 -26.09 1.29
CA LEU A 180 14.32 -27.22 1.26
C LEU A 180 13.86 -27.53 -0.17
N ARG A 181 13.99 -28.80 -0.58
CA ARG A 181 13.68 -29.29 -1.93
C ARG A 181 12.17 -29.43 -2.18
N GLN A 182 11.78 -29.70 -3.43
CA GLN A 182 10.42 -30.12 -3.79
C GLN A 182 9.92 -31.24 -2.86
N GLY A 183 8.69 -31.12 -2.37
CA GLY A 183 8.05 -32.08 -1.47
C GLY A 183 8.01 -31.67 0.01
N HIS A 184 8.73 -30.62 0.40
CA HIS A 184 8.69 -30.07 1.76
C HIS A 184 7.63 -28.98 1.95
N TRP A 185 6.94 -28.57 0.90
CA TRP A 185 6.08 -27.38 0.91
C TRP A 185 4.62 -27.75 0.72
N TYR A 186 3.77 -27.07 1.48
CA TYR A 186 2.37 -27.39 1.67
C TYR A 186 1.51 -26.12 1.73
N LYS A 187 0.21 -26.29 1.48
CA LYS A 187 -0.84 -25.27 1.57
C LYS A 187 -1.83 -25.67 2.64
N CYS A 188 -2.19 -24.75 3.53
CA CYS A 188 -3.32 -24.95 4.45
C CYS A 188 -4.66 -24.92 3.68
N PRO A 189 -5.82 -25.25 4.31
CA PRO A 189 -7.13 -25.18 3.65
C PRO A 189 -7.48 -23.81 3.06
N ASN A 190 -6.89 -22.74 3.61
CA ASN A 190 -7.04 -21.37 3.13
C ASN A 190 -5.91 -20.93 2.18
N GLY A 191 -5.08 -21.87 1.69
CA GLY A 191 -4.05 -21.63 0.67
C GLY A 191 -2.73 -20.98 1.13
N HIS A 192 -2.59 -20.60 2.40
CA HIS A 192 -1.30 -20.15 2.97
C HIS A 192 -0.21 -21.22 2.89
N ILE A 193 1.00 -20.81 2.52
CA ILE A 193 2.15 -21.71 2.32
C ILE A 193 2.87 -21.97 3.64
N TYR A 194 3.18 -23.23 3.91
CA TYR A 194 4.06 -23.64 5.00
C TYR A 194 5.01 -24.73 4.53
N CYS A 195 6.11 -24.93 5.25
CA CYS A 195 7.02 -26.03 5.00
C CYS A 195 7.05 -27.03 6.16
N ILE A 196 7.28 -28.29 5.82
CA ILE A 196 7.65 -29.36 6.74
C ILE A 196 9.11 -29.66 6.41
N ALA A 197 10.04 -29.39 7.34
CA ALA A 197 11.47 -29.64 7.18
C ALA A 197 11.76 -31.16 7.21
N ASN A 198 12.64 -31.66 8.08
CA ASN A 198 12.90 -33.10 8.33
C ASN A 198 12.76 -34.03 7.10
N CYS A 199 11.86 -35.02 7.14
CA CYS A 199 11.60 -35.95 6.04
C CYS A 199 10.61 -35.40 4.99
N GLY A 200 10.17 -34.16 5.15
CA GLY A 200 9.16 -33.52 4.29
C GLY A 200 7.74 -34.02 4.51
N GLN A 201 7.49 -34.97 5.41
CA GLN A 201 6.17 -35.59 5.61
C GLN A 201 5.54 -35.20 6.95
N ALA A 202 4.21 -35.14 6.96
CA ALA A 202 3.42 -34.64 8.07
C ALA A 202 3.42 -35.59 9.27
N ASN A 203 4.26 -35.32 10.27
CA ASN A 203 4.30 -36.08 11.52
C ASN A 203 4.04 -35.25 12.78
N GLN A 204 3.76 -33.95 12.61
CA GLN A 204 3.32 -33.06 13.66
C GLN A 204 2.18 -32.17 13.16
N ALA A 205 1.15 -31.99 13.98
CA ALA A 205 0.06 -31.04 13.71
C ALA A 205 0.36 -29.69 14.38
N ALA A 206 -0.01 -28.61 13.69
CA ALA A 206 0.16 -27.24 14.17
C ALA A 206 -0.98 -26.33 13.71
N LYS A 207 -0.90 -25.04 14.03
CA LYS A 207 -1.83 -24.01 13.57
C LYS A 207 -1.16 -23.12 12.54
N CYS A 208 -1.86 -22.82 11.45
CA CYS A 208 -1.41 -21.86 10.45
C CYS A 208 -1.18 -20.50 11.12
N PRO A 209 -0.01 -19.88 10.97
CA PRO A 209 0.28 -18.59 11.60
C PRO A 209 -0.56 -17.44 11.03
N GLU A 210 -1.09 -17.59 9.81
CA GLU A 210 -1.87 -16.55 9.13
C GLU A 210 -3.37 -16.66 9.43
N CYS A 211 -3.94 -17.86 9.39
CA CYS A 211 -5.40 -18.05 9.50
C CYS A 211 -5.85 -18.99 10.62
N SER A 212 -4.92 -19.50 11.43
CA SER A 212 -5.20 -20.45 12.53
C SER A 212 -5.88 -21.77 12.12
N ALA A 213 -5.98 -22.07 10.82
CA ALA A 213 -6.42 -23.38 10.35
C ALA A 213 -5.44 -24.48 10.79
N SER A 214 -5.93 -25.70 10.97
CA SER A 214 -5.07 -26.85 11.32
C SER A 214 -4.18 -27.24 10.13
N ILE A 215 -2.88 -27.36 10.38
CA ILE A 215 -1.84 -27.70 9.38
C ILE A 215 -0.97 -28.86 9.84
N GLY A 216 -0.18 -29.43 8.93
CA GLY A 216 0.67 -30.59 9.23
C GLY A 216 -0.14 -31.89 9.27
N GLY A 217 0.12 -32.75 10.25
CA GLY A 217 -0.48 -34.09 10.31
C GLY A 217 0.23 -35.05 11.26
N VAL A 218 -0.19 -36.31 11.29
CA VAL A 218 0.40 -37.35 12.15
C VAL A 218 0.56 -38.65 11.37
N ASN A 219 1.57 -39.47 11.69
CA ASN A 219 1.85 -40.73 11.01
C ASN A 219 1.98 -40.56 9.49
N HIS A 220 2.63 -39.48 9.05
CA HIS A 220 2.78 -39.09 7.64
C HIS A 220 1.48 -38.76 6.90
N ASN A 221 0.35 -38.68 7.61
CA ASN A 221 -0.94 -38.31 7.04
C ASN A 221 -1.23 -36.83 7.32
N LEU A 222 -1.42 -36.07 6.24
CA LEU A 222 -1.83 -34.66 6.33
C LEU A 222 -3.22 -34.51 6.96
N VAL A 223 -3.39 -33.43 7.73
CA VAL A 223 -4.71 -32.99 8.18
C VAL A 223 -5.58 -32.68 6.96
N HIS A 224 -6.85 -33.08 7.02
CA HIS A 224 -7.82 -32.86 5.96
C HIS A 224 -7.84 -31.40 5.46
N GLY A 225 -7.91 -31.22 4.14
CA GLY A 225 -7.90 -29.91 3.49
C GLY A 225 -6.52 -29.28 3.30
N ASN A 226 -5.44 -29.89 3.82
CA ASN A 226 -4.09 -29.49 3.49
C ASN A 226 -3.65 -30.12 2.17
N LEU A 227 -2.92 -29.37 1.34
CA LEU A 227 -2.46 -29.80 0.03
C LEU A 227 -0.94 -29.66 -0.08
N ARG A 228 -0.29 -30.46 -0.92
CA ARG A 228 1.10 -30.18 -1.30
C ARG A 228 1.15 -28.91 -2.16
N ALA A 229 2.17 -28.09 -1.97
CA ALA A 229 2.40 -26.93 -2.82
C ALA A 229 2.89 -27.40 -4.20
N ASP A 230 2.37 -26.74 -5.23
CA ASP A 230 2.60 -27.06 -6.64
C ASP A 230 4.09 -26.87 -7.02
N SER A 231 4.54 -27.57 -8.06
CA SER A 231 5.94 -27.53 -8.51
C SER A 231 6.42 -26.16 -9.00
N GLU A 232 5.50 -25.24 -9.34
CA GLU A 232 5.84 -23.88 -9.79
C GLU A 232 6.45 -22.97 -8.70
N MET A 233 6.61 -23.46 -7.47
CA MET A 233 7.27 -22.74 -6.37
C MET A 233 8.76 -23.03 -6.23
N PHE A 234 9.33 -23.94 -7.05
CA PHE A 234 10.72 -24.43 -6.94
C PHE A 234 11.41 -24.50 -8.30
#